data_AF-A0A7C8MG73-F1
#
_entry.id   AF-A0A7C8MG73-F1
#
_cell.length_a   1.000
_cell.length_b   1.000
_cell.length_c   1.000
_cell.angle_alpha   90.00
_cell.angle_beta   90.00
_cell.angle_gamma   90.00
#
_symmetry.space_group_name_H-M   'P 1'
#
loop_
_entity.id
_entity.type
_entity.pdbx_description
1 polymer ?
#
loop_
_entity_poly.entity_id
_entity_poly.type
_entity_poly.pdbx_seq_one_letter_code
_entity_poly.pdbx_strand_id
1 'polypeptide(L)'
;MAGQDVSSLAVPSSTHRLPTVSASHALHARGSRAVSTGLTQLNRMLSPAGLAELPGRSISGGYLRGKVTEVFGPSGVGKTAFGIQAAANALRAGQHVVWVDAAGAPLVARRFNDVLFDAPAATGQRLSPPHASPAELQSRFHHVTAATLAHLLALFARPPPSFPPPNTSLVVIDSLSTLFDNAYPRNADDRGARNKSDQARWAAGRKYAVLNELISMLTRAAALHDIALLLTCQTITRIRGGSRALLVPALSGAEWEAGISTRLVLFRDWVPGQGKWTEADADRLQKARFVGVVKANGVAMADEGGVGSVVPFAVESAGLCDMNIAAVDIAAAMLPTQIKPPKRSFTDIGDDEYEDADSDELYGWIEDDEVAAEGLLTDELAIRHGVNAPESRATPHAEPSTGDVAERPSKKVVRPATY
;
A
#
# COMPACT_ATOMS: atom_id res chain seq x y z
N MET A 1 4.15 74.92 -21.96
CA MET A 1 3.71 74.39 -20.65
C MET A 1 3.50 72.89 -20.79
N ALA A 2 4.17 72.15 -19.91
CA ALA A 2 4.13 70.71 -19.65
C ALA A 2 4.31 69.74 -20.85
N GLY A 3 5.55 69.25 -20.99
CA GLY A 3 5.88 68.05 -21.74
C GLY A 3 7.14 67.39 -21.16
N GLN A 4 7.10 66.05 -21.13
CA GLN A 4 8.16 65.07 -20.94
C GLN A 4 8.23 64.27 -19.62
N ASP A 5 8.13 62.97 -19.85
CA ASP A 5 8.28 61.78 -19.02
C ASP A 5 9.63 61.68 -18.30
N VAL A 6 9.60 61.06 -17.11
CA VAL A 6 10.63 60.09 -16.70
C VAL A 6 9.97 58.94 -15.91
N SER A 7 9.80 57.83 -16.62
CA SER A 7 9.93 56.41 -16.22
C SER A 7 10.01 56.04 -14.72
N SER A 8 9.01 55.28 -14.26
CA SER A 8 9.24 54.23 -13.26
C SER A 8 8.58 52.93 -13.75
N LEU A 9 9.43 51.96 -14.11
CA LEU A 9 9.02 50.60 -14.44
C LEU A 9 8.41 49.93 -13.20
N ALA A 10 7.10 49.75 -13.20
CA ALA A 10 6.42 48.90 -12.24
C ALA A 10 6.59 47.43 -12.67
N VAL A 11 7.40 46.69 -11.92
CA VAL A 11 7.57 45.24 -12.01
C VAL A 11 6.25 44.55 -11.65
N PRO A 12 5.73 43.57 -12.41
CA PRO A 12 4.58 42.80 -11.99
C PRO A 12 4.99 41.82 -10.89
N SER A 13 4.58 42.10 -9.66
CA SER A 13 4.69 41.21 -8.50
C SER A 13 3.63 40.11 -8.56
N SER A 14 3.78 39.14 -9.47
CA SER A 14 2.96 37.92 -9.45
C SER A 14 3.51 36.93 -8.41
N THR A 15 3.38 37.26 -7.13
CA THR A 15 3.58 36.29 -6.06
C THR A 15 2.27 35.53 -5.86
N HIS A 16 2.24 34.37 -6.50
CA HIS A 16 1.27 33.29 -6.44
C HIS A 16 1.03 32.82 -4.99
N ARG A 17 0.29 33.59 -4.19
CA ARG A 17 -0.37 33.08 -2.99
C ARG A 17 -1.70 32.52 -3.41
N LEU A 18 -1.87 31.20 -3.28
CA LEU A 18 -3.18 30.57 -3.36
C LEU A 18 -4.11 31.33 -2.41
N PRO A 19 -5.34 31.70 -2.82
CA PRO A 19 -6.26 32.40 -1.96
C PRO A 19 -6.42 31.59 -0.67
N THR A 20 -6.27 32.25 0.48
CA THR A 20 -6.50 31.65 1.79
C THR A 20 -7.98 31.30 1.90
N VAL A 21 -8.32 30.10 1.47
CA VAL A 21 -9.66 29.55 1.67
C VAL A 21 -9.81 29.26 3.15
N SER A 22 -10.79 29.88 3.80
CA SER A 22 -11.14 29.56 5.19
C SER A 22 -11.34 28.05 5.34
N ALA A 23 -10.86 27.47 6.44
CA ALA A 23 -11.06 26.06 6.77
C ALA A 23 -12.55 25.65 6.67
N SER A 24 -13.46 26.57 6.99
CA SER A 24 -14.90 26.37 6.82
C SER A 24 -15.30 26.29 5.34
N HIS A 25 -14.81 27.17 4.46
CA HIS A 25 -15.15 27.12 3.03
C HIS A 25 -14.58 25.86 2.34
N ALA A 26 -13.36 25.45 2.69
CA ALA A 26 -12.77 24.19 2.23
C ALA A 26 -13.59 22.97 2.69
N LEU A 27 -14.20 23.05 3.89
CA LEU A 27 -15.10 22.04 4.42
C LEU A 27 -16.45 21.98 3.68
N HIS A 28 -16.95 23.12 3.20
CA HIS A 28 -18.31 23.24 2.64
C HIS A 28 -18.38 23.04 1.11
N ALA A 29 -17.28 23.24 0.38
CA ALA A 29 -17.28 23.25 -1.09
C ALA A 29 -17.19 21.86 -1.76
N ARG A 30 -17.14 20.76 -1.00
CA ARG A 30 -16.95 19.41 -1.56
C ARG A 30 -18.12 18.52 -1.17
N GLY A 31 -18.65 17.75 -2.13
CA GLY A 31 -19.69 16.72 -1.92
C GLY A 31 -19.24 15.60 -0.97
N SER A 32 -19.78 14.38 -1.11
CA SER A 32 -19.35 13.26 -0.25
C SER A 32 -17.82 13.13 -0.24
N ARG A 33 -17.22 13.33 0.93
CA ARG A 33 -15.76 13.24 1.16
C ARG A 33 -15.27 11.81 1.30
N ALA A 34 -16.19 10.84 1.33
CA ALA A 34 -15.87 9.43 1.49
C ALA A 34 -16.59 8.59 0.43
N VAL A 35 -15.93 7.49 0.04
CA VAL A 35 -16.53 6.41 -0.74
C VAL A 35 -16.99 5.32 0.22
N SER A 36 -18.26 4.92 0.13
CA SER A 36 -18.84 3.90 1.00
C SER A 36 -18.12 2.55 0.86
N THR A 37 -17.87 1.88 1.98
CA THR A 37 -17.35 0.50 2.01
C THR A 37 -18.40 -0.56 1.63
N GLY A 38 -19.68 -0.20 1.65
CA GLY A 38 -20.80 -1.14 1.50
C GLY A 38 -21.19 -1.85 2.79
N LEU A 39 -20.42 -1.67 3.88
CA LEU A 39 -20.70 -2.18 5.21
C LEU A 39 -21.06 -1.03 6.13
N THR A 40 -22.28 -1.05 6.67
CA THR A 40 -22.81 0.04 7.50
C THR A 40 -22.02 0.22 8.79
N GLN A 41 -21.62 -0.89 9.42
CA GLN A 41 -20.83 -0.88 10.65
C GLN A 41 -19.44 -0.32 10.39
N LEU A 42 -18.79 -0.74 9.31
CA LEU A 42 -17.46 -0.25 8.94
C LEU A 42 -17.49 1.24 8.56
N ASN A 43 -18.48 1.67 7.77
CA ASN A 43 -18.64 3.09 7.45
C ASN A 43 -18.75 3.94 8.71
N ARG A 44 -19.51 3.49 9.72
CA ARG A 44 -19.64 4.19 11.00
C ARG A 44 -18.30 4.31 11.74
N MET A 45 -17.50 3.25 11.76
CA MET A 45 -16.18 3.27 12.39
C MET A 45 -15.18 4.17 11.67
N LEU A 46 -15.31 4.28 10.35
CA LEU A 46 -14.44 5.12 9.52
C LEU A 46 -14.89 6.58 9.44
N SER A 47 -16.04 6.94 10.02
CA SER A 47 -16.49 8.32 10.09
C SER A 47 -15.50 9.18 10.89
N PRO A 48 -15.13 10.38 10.41
CA PRO A 48 -14.31 11.30 11.18
C PRO A 48 -14.96 11.64 12.54
N ALA A 49 -14.18 11.54 13.62
CA ALA A 49 -14.64 11.91 14.95
C ALA A 49 -15.09 13.39 14.98
N GLY A 50 -16.26 13.66 15.57
CA GLY A 50 -16.83 15.02 15.68
C GLY A 50 -17.78 15.46 14.56
N LEU A 51 -17.95 14.66 13.50
CA LEU A 51 -18.84 14.97 12.37
C LEU A 51 -20.03 14.01 12.21
N ALA A 52 -20.07 12.93 12.98
CA ALA A 52 -21.11 11.90 12.90
C ALA A 52 -22.46 12.34 13.50
N GLU A 53 -22.49 13.40 14.32
CA GLU A 53 -23.66 13.79 15.14
C GLU A 53 -24.25 15.17 14.80
N LEU A 54 -23.79 15.83 13.72
CA LEU A 54 -24.39 17.10 13.31
C LEU A 54 -25.81 16.87 12.77
N PRO A 55 -26.87 17.44 13.39
CA PRO A 55 -28.24 17.26 12.93
C PRO A 55 -28.39 17.77 11.48
N GLY A 56 -28.90 16.93 10.59
CA GLY A 56 -29.17 17.28 9.19
C GLY A 56 -28.05 17.01 8.18
N ARG A 57 -26.88 16.50 8.59
CA ARG A 57 -25.83 16.01 7.68
C ARG A 57 -25.36 14.62 8.10
N SER A 58 -25.90 13.58 7.48
CA SER A 58 -25.33 12.23 7.59
C SER A 58 -24.03 12.19 6.79
N ILE A 59 -22.89 12.46 7.42
CA ILE A 59 -21.59 12.15 6.83
C ILE A 59 -21.44 10.63 6.93
N SER A 60 -21.85 9.94 5.86
CA SER A 60 -21.58 8.51 5.70
C SER A 60 -20.06 8.37 5.64
N GLY A 61 -19.46 7.75 6.67
CA GLY A 61 -18.04 7.40 6.64
C GLY A 61 -17.73 6.37 5.56
N GLY A 62 -16.45 5.99 5.48
CA GLY A 62 -15.92 5.09 4.46
C GLY A 62 -14.49 5.45 4.09
N TYR A 63 -14.08 5.14 2.86
CA TYR A 63 -12.76 5.48 2.34
C TYR A 63 -12.66 6.98 2.08
N LEU A 64 -11.86 7.69 2.87
CA LEU A 64 -11.71 9.14 2.72
C LEU A 64 -10.97 9.50 1.43
N ARG A 65 -11.52 10.50 0.73
CA ARG A 65 -10.86 11.17 -0.39
C ARG A 65 -9.68 11.99 0.12
N GLY A 66 -8.64 12.12 -0.70
CA GLY A 66 -7.40 12.79 -0.28
C GLY A 66 -6.47 11.90 0.53
N LYS A 67 -6.81 10.62 0.72
CA LYS A 67 -6.13 9.71 1.64
C LYS A 67 -5.92 8.32 1.03
N VAL A 68 -4.92 7.63 1.55
CA VAL A 68 -4.59 6.24 1.19
C VAL A 68 -5.15 5.30 2.24
N THR A 69 -5.86 4.27 1.78
CA THR A 69 -6.37 3.16 2.59
C THR A 69 -5.69 1.86 2.16
N GLU A 70 -5.15 1.11 3.12
CA GLU A 70 -4.61 -0.22 2.89
C GLU A 70 -5.56 -1.29 3.44
N VAL A 71 -5.84 -2.29 2.61
CA VAL A 71 -6.57 -3.50 2.98
C VAL A 71 -5.61 -4.68 2.82
N PHE A 72 -5.20 -5.26 3.94
CA PHE A 72 -4.30 -6.39 3.94
C PHE A 72 -4.95 -7.63 4.57
N GLY A 73 -4.42 -8.80 4.27
CA GLY A 73 -4.93 -10.05 4.84
C GLY A 73 -4.45 -11.28 4.05
N PRO A 74 -4.69 -12.49 4.58
CA PRO A 74 -4.37 -13.74 3.89
C PRO A 74 -5.05 -13.90 2.53
N SER A 75 -4.62 -14.89 1.76
CA SER A 75 -5.28 -15.26 0.50
C SER A 75 -6.73 -15.70 0.73
N GLY A 76 -7.64 -15.30 -0.17
CA GLY A 76 -9.04 -15.75 -0.13
C GLY A 76 -9.94 -15.08 0.92
N VAL A 77 -9.46 -14.12 1.71
CA VAL A 77 -10.27 -13.44 2.75
C VAL A 77 -11.25 -12.39 2.21
N GLY A 78 -11.12 -11.98 0.93
CA GLY A 78 -12.04 -11.03 0.28
C GLY A 78 -11.46 -9.65 -0.05
N LYS A 79 -10.14 -9.49 -0.13
CA LYS A 79 -9.48 -8.21 -0.47
C LYS A 79 -9.97 -7.59 -1.79
N THR A 80 -9.96 -8.38 -2.88
CA THR A 80 -10.51 -7.97 -4.18
C THR A 80 -12.01 -7.66 -4.10
N ALA A 81 -12.77 -8.39 -3.27
CA ALA A 81 -14.20 -8.12 -3.08
C ALA A 81 -14.45 -6.74 -2.42
N PHE A 82 -13.57 -6.31 -1.50
CA PHE A 82 -13.57 -4.95 -0.95
C PHE A 82 -13.34 -3.90 -2.04
N GLY A 83 -12.34 -4.11 -2.91
CA GLY A 83 -12.11 -3.25 -4.07
C GLY A 83 -13.34 -3.15 -4.97
N ILE A 84 -13.91 -4.30 -5.35
CA ILE A 84 -15.09 -4.39 -6.24
C ILE A 84 -16.28 -3.65 -5.62
N GLN A 85 -16.54 -3.85 -4.32
CA GLN A 85 -17.63 -3.18 -3.63
C GLN A 85 -17.43 -1.66 -3.58
N ALA A 86 -16.22 -1.20 -3.28
CA ALA A 86 -15.89 0.22 -3.26
C ALA A 86 -16.14 0.87 -4.63
N ALA A 87 -15.69 0.21 -5.69
CA ALA A 87 -15.89 0.65 -7.06
C ALA A 87 -17.37 0.69 -7.45
N ALA A 88 -18.13 -0.37 -7.16
CA ALA A 88 -19.57 -0.41 -7.40
C ALA A 88 -20.31 0.70 -6.67
N ASN A 89 -19.95 0.99 -5.42
CA ASN A 89 -20.56 2.06 -4.64
C ASN A 89 -20.24 3.46 -5.21
N ALA A 90 -18.99 3.71 -5.61
CA ALA A 90 -18.60 4.98 -6.22
C ALA A 90 -19.32 5.21 -7.55
N LEU A 91 -19.44 4.19 -8.40
CA LEU A 91 -20.16 4.27 -9.67
C LEU A 91 -21.66 4.53 -9.48
N ARG A 92 -22.30 3.83 -8.52
CA ARG A 92 -23.70 4.07 -8.15
C ARG A 92 -23.94 5.48 -7.60
N ALA A 93 -22.95 6.06 -6.94
CA ALA A 93 -22.96 7.45 -6.50
C ALA A 93 -22.68 8.46 -7.65
N GLY A 94 -22.54 7.98 -8.89
CA GLY A 94 -22.32 8.82 -10.08
C GLY A 94 -20.88 9.27 -10.28
N GLN A 95 -19.92 8.69 -9.56
CA GLN A 95 -18.51 9.08 -9.61
C GLN A 95 -17.72 8.19 -10.57
N HIS A 96 -16.51 8.60 -10.94
CA HIS A 96 -15.61 7.80 -11.76
C HIS A 96 -14.65 6.97 -10.90
N VAL A 97 -14.30 5.80 -11.41
CA VAL A 97 -13.41 4.85 -10.75
C VAL A 97 -12.30 4.46 -11.70
N VAL A 98 -11.08 4.43 -11.17
CA VAL A 98 -9.93 3.82 -11.84
C VAL A 98 -9.60 2.52 -11.12
N TRP A 99 -9.54 1.42 -11.85
CA TRP A 99 -9.07 0.14 -11.37
C TRP A 99 -7.72 -0.19 -12.00
N VAL A 100 -6.70 -0.37 -11.17
CA VAL A 100 -5.35 -0.76 -11.58
C VAL A 100 -5.14 -2.24 -11.23
N ASP A 101 -5.16 -3.10 -12.25
CA ASP A 101 -4.76 -4.51 -12.11
C ASP A 101 -3.25 -4.58 -11.96
N ALA A 102 -2.81 -4.76 -10.72
CA ALA A 102 -1.42 -4.92 -10.35
C ALA A 102 -1.06 -6.41 -10.26
N ALA A 103 0.08 -6.77 -10.86
CA ALA A 103 0.61 -8.14 -10.91
C ALA A 103 -0.20 -9.14 -11.75
N GLY A 104 -1.01 -8.65 -12.71
CA GLY A 104 -1.52 -9.47 -13.81
C GLY A 104 -2.65 -10.46 -13.47
N ALA A 105 -3.23 -10.39 -12.26
CA ALA A 105 -4.48 -11.08 -11.95
C ALA A 105 -5.65 -10.20 -12.42
N PRO A 106 -6.37 -10.56 -13.50
CA PRO A 106 -7.35 -9.67 -14.09
C PRO A 106 -8.62 -9.58 -13.24
N LEU A 107 -9.21 -8.39 -13.18
CA LEU A 107 -10.54 -8.19 -12.61
C LEU A 107 -11.58 -9.05 -13.37
N VAL A 108 -12.29 -9.91 -12.62
CA VAL A 108 -13.35 -10.75 -13.19
C VAL A 108 -14.58 -9.89 -13.50
N ALA A 109 -14.76 -9.51 -14.76
CA ALA A 109 -15.82 -8.61 -15.21
C ALA A 109 -17.24 -9.07 -14.80
N ARG A 110 -17.52 -10.38 -14.88
CA ARG A 110 -18.81 -10.93 -14.43
C ARG A 110 -19.07 -10.61 -12.95
N ARG A 111 -18.09 -10.91 -12.10
CA ARG A 111 -18.19 -10.66 -10.65
C ARG A 111 -18.38 -9.17 -10.36
N PHE A 112 -17.68 -8.30 -11.09
CA PHE A 112 -17.85 -6.85 -10.97
C PHE A 112 -19.26 -6.40 -11.35
N ASN A 113 -19.79 -6.89 -12.48
CA ASN A 113 -21.13 -6.57 -12.96
C ASN A 113 -22.22 -7.08 -12.02
N ASP A 114 -22.09 -8.30 -11.49
CA ASP A 114 -23.04 -8.84 -10.50
C ASP A 114 -23.12 -7.87 -9.30
N VAL A 115 -21.98 -7.42 -8.75
CA VAL A 115 -21.96 -6.48 -7.62
C VAL A 115 -22.42 -5.07 -8.00
N LEU A 116 -22.24 -4.61 -9.24
CA LEU A 116 -22.63 -3.28 -9.72
C LEU A 116 -24.12 -3.17 -10.04
N PHE A 117 -24.72 -4.23 -10.59
CA PHE A 117 -26.11 -4.23 -11.05
C PHE A 117 -27.07 -4.94 -10.08
N ASP A 118 -26.61 -5.97 -9.36
CA ASP A 118 -27.41 -6.58 -8.30
C ASP A 118 -27.17 -5.81 -6.99
N ALA A 119 -28.23 -5.17 -6.48
CA ALA A 119 -28.21 -4.57 -5.16
C ALA A 119 -28.56 -5.66 -4.12
N PRO A 120 -27.84 -5.76 -2.99
CA PRO A 120 -28.22 -6.69 -1.93
C PRO A 120 -29.60 -6.31 -1.38
N ALA A 121 -30.56 -7.24 -1.49
CA ALA A 121 -31.91 -7.10 -0.94
C ALA A 121 -31.97 -7.26 0.59
N ALA A 122 -30.83 -7.54 1.25
CA ALA A 122 -30.77 -8.09 2.60
C ALA A 122 -30.79 -7.04 3.74
N THR A 123 -30.56 -5.76 3.44
CA THR A 123 -30.75 -4.66 4.40
C THR A 123 -31.88 -3.80 3.86
N GLY A 124 -32.94 -3.56 4.65
CA GLY A 124 -34.16 -2.84 4.24
C GLY A 124 -33.96 -1.40 3.70
N GLN A 125 -32.72 -0.96 3.47
CA GLN A 125 -32.38 0.10 2.54
C GLN A 125 -32.10 -0.49 1.16
N ARG A 126 -33.16 -0.59 0.36
CA ARG A 126 -33.02 -0.70 -1.09
C ARG A 126 -32.30 0.56 -1.55
N LEU A 127 -30.97 0.51 -1.71
CA LEU A 127 -30.26 1.54 -2.47
C LEU A 127 -30.98 1.58 -3.81
N SER A 128 -31.50 2.74 -4.17
CA SER A 128 -32.25 2.95 -5.41
C SER A 128 -31.48 2.27 -6.55
N PRO A 129 -32.17 1.57 -7.48
CA PRO A 129 -31.50 1.10 -8.68
C PRO A 129 -30.70 2.26 -9.28
N PRO A 130 -29.49 1.99 -9.83
CA PRO A 130 -28.66 3.07 -10.32
C PRO A 130 -29.49 3.96 -11.24
N HIS A 131 -29.54 5.25 -10.91
CA HIS A 131 -30.30 6.23 -11.70
C HIS A 131 -29.74 6.38 -13.12
N ALA A 132 -28.51 5.89 -13.34
CA ALA A 132 -27.81 5.87 -14.62
C ALA A 132 -27.97 4.52 -15.31
N SER A 133 -28.02 4.55 -16.64
CA SER A 133 -28.02 3.36 -17.49
C SER A 133 -26.73 2.54 -17.31
N PRO A 134 -26.75 1.23 -17.59
CA PRO A 134 -25.54 0.40 -17.52
C PRO A 134 -24.38 0.92 -18.36
N ALA A 135 -24.66 1.48 -19.54
CA ALA A 135 -23.65 2.05 -20.43
C ALA A 135 -22.97 3.29 -19.82
N GLU A 136 -23.75 4.13 -19.12
CA GLU A 136 -23.21 5.30 -18.40
C GLU A 136 -22.37 4.90 -17.19
N LEU A 137 -22.71 3.82 -16.48
CA LEU A 137 -21.88 3.32 -15.39
C LEU A 137 -20.56 2.73 -15.91
N GLN A 138 -20.62 2.00 -17.01
CA GLN A 138 -19.43 1.44 -17.65
C GLN A 138 -18.49 2.52 -18.18
N SER A 139 -19.00 3.62 -18.73
CA SER A 139 -18.15 4.72 -19.23
C SER A 139 -17.41 5.47 -18.11
N ARG A 140 -17.87 5.35 -16.86
CA ARG A 140 -17.23 5.91 -15.65
C ARG A 140 -16.21 4.97 -15.01
N PHE A 141 -16.13 3.72 -15.47
CA PHE A 141 -15.18 2.73 -14.98
C PHE A 141 -13.98 2.64 -15.93
N HIS A 142 -12.81 3.01 -15.42
CA HIS A 142 -11.57 3.04 -16.17
C HIS A 142 -10.64 1.93 -15.68
N HIS A 143 -10.34 0.98 -16.55
CA HIS A 143 -9.45 -0.14 -16.25
C HIS A 143 -8.04 0.14 -16.80
N VAL A 144 -7.02 -0.10 -15.97
CA VAL A 144 -5.61 0.04 -16.32
C VAL A 144 -4.87 -1.21 -15.84
N THR A 145 -4.00 -1.76 -16.66
CA THR A 145 -3.14 -2.89 -16.27
C THR A 145 -1.73 -2.37 -15.98
N ALA A 146 -1.21 -2.67 -14.79
CA ALA A 146 0.16 -2.37 -14.37
C ALA A 146 0.87 -3.68 -14.00
N ALA A 147 1.39 -4.38 -15.01
CA ALA A 147 1.95 -5.73 -14.85
C ALA A 147 3.24 -5.79 -14.01
N THR A 148 3.94 -4.66 -13.81
CA THR A 148 5.20 -4.59 -13.08
C THR A 148 5.24 -3.37 -12.16
N LEU A 149 6.09 -3.40 -11.12
CA LEU A 149 6.32 -2.23 -10.26
C LEU A 149 6.73 -0.97 -11.04
N ALA A 150 7.57 -1.12 -12.08
CA ALA A 150 8.01 0.00 -12.92
C ALA A 150 6.85 0.71 -13.65
N HIS A 151 5.91 -0.07 -14.23
CA HIS A 151 4.69 0.48 -14.83
C HIS A 151 3.85 1.26 -13.82
N LEU A 152 3.70 0.75 -12.59
CA LEU A 152 2.95 1.45 -11.55
C LEU A 152 3.65 2.75 -11.13
N LEU A 153 4.97 2.71 -10.92
CA LEU A 153 5.77 3.89 -10.60
C LEU A 153 5.65 4.94 -11.71
N ALA A 154 5.77 4.54 -12.97
CA ALA A 154 5.63 5.44 -14.12
C ALA A 154 4.26 6.11 -14.16
N LEU A 155 3.19 5.37 -13.85
CA LEU A 155 1.81 5.88 -13.83
C LEU A 155 1.62 7.04 -12.82
N PHE A 156 2.30 6.99 -11.68
CA PHE A 156 2.17 8.03 -10.64
C PHE A 156 3.29 9.08 -10.68
N ALA A 157 4.49 8.74 -11.13
CA ALA A 157 5.61 9.67 -11.26
C ALA A 157 5.43 10.60 -12.47
N ARG A 158 4.92 10.07 -13.57
CA ARG A 158 4.67 10.79 -14.82
C ARG A 158 3.31 10.38 -15.38
N PRO A 159 2.21 10.77 -14.69
CA PRO A 159 0.88 10.41 -15.13
C PRO A 159 0.62 10.94 -16.54
N PRO A 160 -0.01 10.16 -17.43
CA PRO A 160 -0.43 10.68 -18.71
C PRO A 160 -1.45 11.83 -18.49
N PRO A 161 -1.57 12.79 -19.41
CA PRO A 161 -2.42 13.98 -19.22
C PRO A 161 -3.90 13.69 -18.91
N SER A 162 -4.37 12.50 -19.30
CA SER A 162 -5.72 12.02 -19.06
C SER A 162 -5.90 11.25 -17.75
N PHE A 163 -4.86 11.14 -16.92
CA PHE A 163 -4.88 10.36 -15.68
C PHE A 163 -4.67 11.24 -14.44
N PRO A 164 -5.51 11.08 -13.40
CA PRO A 164 -6.78 10.36 -13.43
C PRO A 164 -7.81 11.10 -14.30
N PRO A 165 -8.79 10.40 -14.91
CA PRO A 165 -9.89 11.05 -15.59
C PRO A 165 -10.61 12.07 -14.68
N PRO A 166 -11.18 13.15 -15.23
CA PRO A 166 -11.93 14.10 -14.41
C PRO A 166 -13.07 13.40 -13.68
N ASN A 167 -13.40 13.88 -12.48
CA ASN A 167 -14.42 13.30 -11.59
C ASN A 167 -14.09 11.90 -11.03
N THR A 168 -12.84 11.44 -11.14
CA THR A 168 -12.39 10.25 -10.41
C THR A 168 -12.48 10.50 -8.91
N SER A 169 -13.20 9.63 -8.19
CA SER A 169 -13.29 9.68 -6.72
C SER A 169 -12.55 8.53 -6.04
N LEU A 170 -12.29 7.44 -6.78
CA LEU A 170 -11.67 6.22 -6.27
C LEU A 170 -10.64 5.70 -7.27
N VAL A 171 -9.46 5.35 -6.75
CA VAL A 171 -8.46 4.52 -7.44
C VAL A 171 -8.27 3.25 -6.61
N VAL A 172 -8.45 2.08 -7.21
CA VAL A 172 -8.16 0.78 -6.60
C VAL A 172 -6.89 0.21 -7.23
N ILE A 173 -5.95 -0.26 -6.41
CA ILE A 173 -4.74 -0.98 -6.86
C ILE A 173 -4.77 -2.39 -6.27
N ASP A 174 -5.03 -3.39 -7.12
CA ASP A 174 -5.18 -4.79 -6.72
C ASP A 174 -4.26 -5.72 -7.55
N SER A 175 -3.22 -6.38 -7.03
CA SER A 175 -2.65 -6.28 -5.67
C SER A 175 -1.22 -5.73 -5.65
N LEU A 176 -0.96 -4.78 -4.74
CA LEU A 176 0.27 -3.99 -4.75
C LEU A 176 1.48 -4.79 -4.25
N SER A 177 1.33 -5.52 -3.15
CA SER A 177 2.46 -6.23 -2.54
C SER A 177 3.10 -7.25 -3.47
N THR A 178 2.31 -7.88 -4.36
CA THR A 178 2.82 -8.84 -5.36
C THR A 178 3.76 -8.19 -6.36
N LEU A 179 3.58 -6.90 -6.69
CA LEU A 179 4.54 -6.18 -7.53
C LEU A 179 5.91 -6.03 -6.86
N PHE A 180 5.93 -5.79 -5.54
CA PHE A 180 7.17 -5.72 -4.77
C PHE A 180 7.81 -7.08 -4.59
N ASP A 181 7.03 -8.12 -4.32
CA ASP A 181 7.55 -9.48 -4.18
C ASP A 181 8.16 -9.99 -5.49
N ASN A 182 7.57 -9.64 -6.63
CA ASN A 182 8.11 -9.98 -7.96
C ASN A 182 9.36 -9.15 -8.31
N ALA A 183 9.42 -7.88 -7.94
CA ALA A 183 10.55 -7.00 -8.25
C ALA A 183 11.75 -7.20 -7.31
N TYR A 184 11.49 -7.61 -6.06
CA TYR A 184 12.49 -7.82 -5.01
C TYR A 184 12.25 -9.18 -4.33
N PRO A 185 12.52 -10.29 -5.03
CA PRO A 185 12.32 -11.63 -4.50
C PRO A 185 13.23 -11.90 -3.30
N ARG A 186 12.68 -12.60 -2.30
CA ARG A 186 13.45 -13.06 -1.12
C ARG A 186 14.04 -14.44 -1.43
N ASN A 187 15.34 -14.52 -1.65
CA ASN A 187 16.03 -15.80 -1.79
C ASN A 187 15.93 -16.58 -0.47
N ALA A 188 15.50 -17.84 -0.53
CA ALA A 188 15.47 -18.72 0.64
C ALA A 188 16.88 -19.19 1.02
N ASP A 189 17.77 -19.30 0.04
CA ASP A 189 19.15 -19.78 0.23
C ASP A 189 20.05 -18.78 0.97
N ASP A 190 19.73 -17.49 0.91
CA ASP A 190 20.44 -16.42 1.64
C ASP A 190 20.08 -16.37 3.14
N ARG A 191 19.13 -17.21 3.61
CA ARG A 191 18.63 -17.18 5.01
C ARG A 191 19.52 -17.91 6.01
N GLY A 192 20.43 -18.76 5.54
CA GLY A 192 21.39 -19.50 6.38
C GLY A 192 22.83 -19.00 6.26
N ALA A 193 23.10 -18.03 5.38
CA ALA A 193 24.42 -17.47 5.21
C ALA A 193 24.65 -16.35 6.22
N ARG A 194 25.53 -16.56 7.21
CA ARG A 194 26.03 -15.51 8.15
C ARG A 194 26.53 -14.26 7.40
N ASN A 195 26.93 -14.41 6.13
CA ASN A 195 27.25 -13.32 5.23
C ASN A 195 26.16 -13.16 4.16
N LYS A 196 25.18 -12.28 4.41
CA LYS A 196 24.27 -11.80 3.36
C LYS A 196 25.13 -11.19 2.25
N SER A 197 24.99 -11.68 1.02
CA SER A 197 25.66 -11.11 -0.15
C SER A 197 25.41 -9.61 -0.24
N ASP A 198 26.40 -8.82 -0.63
CA ASP A 198 26.27 -7.36 -0.86
C ASP A 198 25.09 -7.05 -1.80
N GLN A 199 24.81 -7.96 -2.74
CA GLN A 199 23.68 -7.87 -3.65
C GLN A 199 22.32 -7.97 -2.93
N ALA A 200 22.20 -8.83 -1.92
CA ALA A 200 20.98 -9.00 -1.13
C ALA A 200 20.74 -7.78 -0.23
N ARG A 201 21.80 -7.24 0.40
CA ARG A 201 21.75 -5.99 1.19
C ARG A 201 21.34 -4.81 0.32
N TRP A 202 21.97 -4.66 -0.85
CA TRP A 202 21.65 -3.60 -1.80
C TRP A 202 20.22 -3.70 -2.33
N ALA A 203 19.73 -4.91 -2.64
CA ALA A 203 18.36 -5.11 -3.08
C ALA A 203 17.32 -4.77 -1.99
N ALA A 204 17.61 -5.09 -0.73
CA ALA A 204 16.75 -4.74 0.41
C ALA A 204 16.68 -3.22 0.63
N GLY A 205 17.84 -2.53 0.66
CA GLY A 205 17.87 -1.06 0.76
C GLY A 205 17.13 -0.39 -0.40
N ARG A 206 17.33 -0.88 -1.62
CA ARG A 206 16.63 -0.38 -2.81
C ARG A 206 15.11 -0.62 -2.76
N LYS A 207 14.66 -1.75 -2.21
CA LYS A 207 13.23 -2.04 -2.03
C LYS A 207 12.55 -0.96 -1.18
N TYR A 208 13.14 -0.61 -0.04
CA TYR A 208 12.57 0.40 0.86
C TYR A 208 12.63 1.80 0.27
N ALA A 209 13.71 2.18 -0.41
CA ALA A 209 13.78 3.46 -1.12
C ALA A 209 12.64 3.61 -2.13
N VAL A 210 12.38 2.58 -2.94
CA VAL A 210 11.28 2.58 -3.91
C VAL A 210 9.91 2.54 -3.23
N LEU A 211 9.76 1.81 -2.13
CA LEU A 211 8.53 1.78 -1.35
C LEU A 211 8.17 3.18 -0.79
N ASN A 212 9.16 3.89 -0.26
CA ASN A 212 9.02 5.22 0.32
C ASN A 212 8.71 6.28 -0.75
N GLU A 213 9.35 6.19 -1.91
CA GLU A 213 9.02 7.04 -3.06
C GLU A 213 7.59 6.79 -3.54
N LEU A 214 7.19 5.51 -3.66
CA LEU A 214 5.84 5.15 -4.09
C LEU A 214 4.77 5.69 -3.14
N ILE A 215 4.89 5.48 -1.83
CA ILE A 215 3.87 5.98 -0.89
C ILE A 215 3.80 7.51 -0.91
N SER A 216 4.93 8.19 -1.08
CA SER A 216 4.97 9.65 -1.25
C SER A 216 4.23 10.11 -2.51
N MET A 217 4.35 9.38 -3.62
CA MET A 217 3.59 9.66 -4.85
C MET A 217 2.10 9.37 -4.70
N LEU A 218 1.73 8.23 -4.08
CA LEU A 218 0.33 7.84 -3.87
C LEU A 218 -0.40 8.82 -2.95
N THR A 219 0.23 9.22 -1.84
CA THR A 219 -0.35 10.21 -0.91
C THR A 219 -0.52 11.57 -1.56
N ARG A 220 0.48 12.03 -2.32
CA ARG A 220 0.39 13.27 -3.11
C ARG A 220 -0.72 13.20 -4.16
N ALA A 221 -0.80 12.12 -4.92
CA ALA A 221 -1.82 11.95 -5.95
C ALA A 221 -3.23 11.92 -5.34
N ALA A 222 -3.42 11.18 -4.24
CA ALA A 222 -4.68 11.15 -3.52
C ALA A 222 -5.10 12.56 -3.06
N ALA A 223 -4.19 13.30 -2.42
CA ALA A 223 -4.45 14.64 -1.91
C ALA A 223 -4.73 15.67 -3.02
N LEU A 224 -3.91 15.69 -4.06
CA LEU A 224 -4.00 16.65 -5.17
C LEU A 224 -5.31 16.51 -5.95
N HIS A 225 -5.69 15.27 -6.24
CA HIS A 225 -6.89 14.97 -7.03
C HIS A 225 -8.14 14.75 -6.18
N ASP A 226 -8.03 14.82 -4.85
CA ASP A 226 -9.12 14.49 -3.92
C ASP A 226 -9.69 13.10 -4.21
N ILE A 227 -8.83 12.09 -4.25
CA ILE A 227 -9.22 10.71 -4.58
C ILE A 227 -9.04 9.84 -3.33
N ALA A 228 -9.99 8.91 -3.11
CA ALA A 228 -9.79 7.81 -2.18
C ALA A 228 -8.91 6.77 -2.87
N LEU A 229 -7.73 6.48 -2.32
CA LEU A 229 -6.80 5.52 -2.92
C LEU A 229 -6.83 4.23 -2.09
N LEU A 230 -7.32 3.14 -2.66
CA LEU A 230 -7.49 1.85 -2.00
C LEU A 230 -6.45 0.85 -2.50
N LEU A 231 -5.61 0.37 -1.59
CA LEU A 231 -4.55 -0.61 -1.86
C LEU A 231 -4.92 -1.96 -1.30
N THR A 232 -4.70 -3.04 -2.04
CA THR A 232 -4.73 -4.39 -1.48
C THR A 232 -3.30 -4.95 -1.32
N CYS A 233 -3.04 -5.54 -0.16
CA CYS A 233 -1.75 -6.13 0.19
C CYS A 233 -1.94 -7.56 0.74
N GLN A 234 -0.96 -8.42 0.50
CA GLN A 234 -0.89 -9.73 1.15
C GLN A 234 -0.37 -9.60 2.59
N THR A 235 -0.47 -10.69 3.35
CA THR A 235 0.21 -10.85 4.65
C THR A 235 1.44 -11.71 4.51
N ILE A 236 2.42 -11.47 5.37
CA ILE A 236 3.58 -12.33 5.59
C ILE A 236 3.58 -12.84 7.03
N THR A 237 4.24 -13.96 7.28
CA THR A 237 4.42 -14.49 8.63
C THR A 237 5.73 -13.95 9.21
N ARG A 238 5.68 -13.39 10.42
CA ARG A 238 6.86 -13.06 11.24
C ARG A 238 6.87 -13.95 12.48
N ILE A 239 8.04 -14.51 12.78
CA ILE A 239 8.29 -15.28 14.00
C ILE A 239 9.32 -14.49 14.78
N ARG A 240 8.96 -14.00 15.97
CA ARG A 240 9.89 -13.34 16.90
C ARG A 240 10.38 -14.38 17.91
N GLY A 241 11.67 -14.36 18.27
CA GLY A 241 12.24 -15.29 19.25
C GLY A 241 11.42 -15.34 20.55
N GLY A 242 10.98 -16.54 20.94
CA GLY A 242 10.14 -16.75 22.14
C GLY A 242 8.64 -16.41 22.00
N SER A 243 8.19 -15.84 20.88
CA SER A 243 6.79 -15.45 20.64
C SER A 243 6.09 -16.33 19.59
N ARG A 244 4.77 -16.21 19.50
CA ARG A 244 3.95 -16.90 18.49
C ARG A 244 4.19 -16.30 17.10
N ALA A 245 4.02 -17.12 16.07
CA ALA A 245 3.99 -16.65 14.70
C ALA A 245 2.85 -15.63 14.51
N LEU A 246 3.16 -14.46 13.94
CA LEU A 246 2.22 -13.37 13.70
C LEU A 246 2.10 -13.10 12.21
N LEU A 247 0.87 -12.84 11.77
CA LEU A 247 0.61 -12.34 10.42
C LEU A 247 0.69 -10.82 10.42
N VAL A 248 1.56 -10.26 9.59
CA VAL A 248 1.74 -8.81 9.42
C VAL A 248 1.57 -8.43 7.94
N PRO A 249 1.31 -7.16 7.63
CA PRO A 249 1.29 -6.69 6.24
C PRO A 249 2.58 -7.04 5.49
N ALA A 250 2.49 -7.40 4.21
CA ALA A 250 3.65 -7.72 3.37
C ALA A 250 4.56 -6.50 3.11
N LEU A 251 3.98 -5.30 3.15
CA LEU A 251 4.67 -4.03 3.04
C LEU A 251 4.65 -3.34 4.40
N SER A 252 5.82 -2.95 4.90
CA SER A 252 6.01 -2.27 6.17
C SER A 252 7.18 -1.30 6.07
N GLY A 253 7.20 -0.28 6.92
CA GLY A 253 8.28 0.72 7.02
C GLY A 253 7.71 2.03 7.53
N ALA A 254 8.47 2.81 8.29
CA ALA A 254 7.97 4.02 8.96
C ALA A 254 7.25 4.99 8.01
N GLU A 255 7.82 5.27 6.84
CA GLU A 255 7.22 6.14 5.81
C GLU A 255 5.96 5.53 5.18
N TRP A 256 5.98 4.21 4.94
CA TRP A 256 4.80 3.49 4.47
C TRP A 256 3.64 3.63 5.47
N GLU A 257 3.91 3.32 6.73
CA GLU A 257 2.96 3.45 7.84
C GLU A 257 2.41 4.88 7.99
N ALA A 258 3.27 5.88 7.89
CA ALA A 258 2.90 7.29 7.99
C ALA A 258 1.98 7.71 6.82
N GLY A 259 2.25 7.23 5.61
CA GLY A 259 1.45 7.54 4.42
C GLY A 259 0.07 6.86 4.39
N ILE A 260 -0.09 5.72 5.04
CA ILE A 260 -1.38 5.03 5.16
C ILE A 260 -2.26 5.72 6.22
N SER A 261 -3.38 6.30 5.80
CA SER A 261 -4.34 6.95 6.71
C SER A 261 -5.27 5.97 7.39
N THR A 262 -5.70 4.95 6.65
CA THR A 262 -6.63 3.93 7.15
C THR A 262 -6.08 2.56 6.80
N ARG A 263 -6.03 1.66 7.77
CA ARG A 263 -5.53 0.31 7.60
C ARG A 263 -6.52 -0.70 8.14
N LEU A 264 -6.91 -1.62 7.26
CA LEU A 264 -7.88 -2.67 7.51
C LEU A 264 -7.22 -4.03 7.35
N VAL A 265 -7.41 -4.91 8.34
CA VAL A 265 -6.99 -6.31 8.26
C VAL A 265 -8.21 -7.18 7.99
N LEU A 266 -8.15 -7.98 6.94
CA LEU A 266 -9.18 -8.97 6.63
C LEU A 266 -8.71 -10.35 7.06
N PHE A 267 -9.58 -11.07 7.77
CA PHE A 267 -9.29 -12.43 8.21
C PHE A 267 -10.55 -13.30 8.20
N ARG A 268 -10.32 -14.61 8.25
CA ARG A 268 -11.35 -15.61 8.56
C ARG A 268 -11.07 -16.10 9.96
N ASP A 269 -12.12 -16.29 10.73
CA ASP A 269 -12.02 -16.98 12.00
C ASP A 269 -13.18 -17.96 12.14
N TRP A 270 -13.00 -18.96 12.98
CA TRP A 270 -14.06 -19.84 13.40
C TRP A 270 -14.92 -19.11 14.42
N VAL A 271 -16.24 -19.14 14.25
CA VAL A 271 -17.19 -18.63 15.25
C VAL A 271 -17.58 -19.82 16.11
N PRO A 272 -17.10 -19.94 17.37
CA PRO A 272 -17.45 -21.04 18.24
C PRO A 272 -18.97 -21.05 18.43
N GLY A 273 -19.65 -22.05 17.88
CA GLY A 273 -21.10 -22.17 17.99
C GLY A 273 -21.52 -22.43 19.43
N GLN A 274 -21.68 -21.38 20.23
CA GLN A 274 -22.14 -21.44 21.62
C GLN A 274 -23.68 -21.60 21.73
N GLY A 275 -24.39 -21.73 20.60
CA GLY A 275 -25.85 -21.86 20.52
C GLY A 275 -26.32 -23.10 19.76
N LYS A 276 -27.63 -23.37 19.77
CA LYS A 276 -28.25 -24.33 18.83
C LYS A 276 -28.42 -23.64 17.48
N TRP A 277 -27.39 -23.66 16.65
CA TRP A 277 -27.43 -23.13 15.28
C TRP A 277 -28.30 -24.04 14.41
N THR A 278 -29.16 -23.46 13.57
CA THR A 278 -29.82 -24.20 12.50
C THR A 278 -28.81 -24.46 11.37
N GLU A 279 -29.10 -25.42 10.46
CA GLU A 279 -28.24 -25.65 9.29
C GLU A 279 -28.04 -24.37 8.45
N ALA A 280 -29.10 -23.54 8.33
CA ALA A 280 -29.03 -22.26 7.64
C ALA A 280 -28.08 -21.27 8.32
N ASP A 281 -28.01 -21.28 9.65
CA ASP A 281 -27.08 -20.42 10.38
C ASP A 281 -25.64 -20.93 10.24
N ALA A 282 -25.44 -22.25 10.18
CA ALA A 282 -24.13 -22.85 9.94
C ALA A 282 -23.56 -22.46 8.56
N ASP A 283 -24.37 -22.54 7.51
CA ASP A 283 -23.98 -22.11 6.16
C ASP A 283 -23.62 -20.62 6.09
N ARG A 284 -24.36 -19.79 6.85
CA ARG A 284 -24.09 -18.36 6.96
C ARG A 284 -22.77 -18.09 7.69
N LEU A 285 -22.50 -18.81 8.79
CA LEU A 285 -21.25 -18.68 9.54
C LEU A 285 -20.02 -19.14 8.75
N GLN A 286 -20.12 -20.16 7.90
CA GLN A 286 -18.99 -20.57 7.04
C GLN A 286 -18.54 -19.46 6.08
N LYS A 287 -19.46 -18.57 5.71
CA LYS A 287 -19.20 -17.41 4.86
C LYS A 287 -18.68 -16.21 5.65
N ALA A 288 -18.68 -16.26 6.99
CA ALA A 288 -18.24 -15.16 7.83
C ALA A 288 -16.77 -14.81 7.62
N ARG A 289 -16.54 -13.53 7.42
CA ARG A 289 -15.24 -12.87 7.34
C ARG A 289 -15.25 -11.72 8.33
N PHE A 290 -14.07 -11.27 8.70
CA PHE A 290 -13.91 -10.21 9.66
C PHE A 290 -12.98 -9.15 9.10
N VAL A 291 -13.33 -7.89 9.32
CA VAL A 291 -12.46 -6.75 9.09
C VAL A 291 -12.13 -6.10 10.42
N GLY A 292 -10.85 -6.15 10.79
CA GLY A 292 -10.30 -5.40 11.91
C GLY A 292 -9.84 -4.03 11.44
N VAL A 293 -10.15 -2.99 12.21
CA VAL A 293 -9.68 -1.63 11.98
C VAL A 293 -8.40 -1.41 12.77
N VAL A 294 -7.24 -1.51 12.11
CA VAL A 294 -5.92 -1.32 12.73
C VAL A 294 -5.58 0.17 12.85
N LYS A 295 -5.93 0.96 11.83
CA LYS A 295 -5.72 2.41 11.78
C LYS A 295 -6.90 3.07 11.11
N ALA A 296 -7.37 4.19 11.63
CA ALA A 296 -8.39 5.01 10.99
C ALA A 296 -8.05 6.49 11.10
N ASN A 297 -8.10 7.20 9.98
CA ASN A 297 -7.88 8.65 9.92
C ASN A 297 -6.55 9.11 10.55
N GLY A 298 -5.49 8.30 10.42
CA GLY A 298 -4.18 8.58 10.98
C GLY A 298 -3.95 8.01 12.38
N VAL A 299 -5.01 7.57 13.08
CA VAL A 299 -4.95 7.10 14.47
C VAL A 299 -4.92 5.58 14.52
N ALA A 300 -3.93 5.01 15.20
CA ALA A 300 -3.88 3.58 15.48
C ALA A 300 -4.98 3.20 16.47
N MET A 301 -5.70 2.11 16.17
CA MET A 301 -6.85 1.63 16.95
C MET A 301 -6.54 0.34 17.73
N ALA A 302 -5.30 -0.14 17.63
CA ALA A 302 -4.82 -1.34 18.29
C ALA A 302 -3.33 -1.20 18.62
N ASP A 303 -2.91 -1.89 19.68
CA ASP A 303 -1.49 -2.09 19.98
C ASP A 303 -0.82 -3.00 18.94
N GLU A 304 0.51 -3.09 18.98
CA GLU A 304 1.28 -3.88 18.00
C GLU A 304 0.78 -5.35 17.93
N GLY A 305 0.31 -5.77 16.75
CA GLY A 305 -0.23 -7.12 16.53
C GLY A 305 -1.73 -7.27 16.83
N GLY A 306 -2.40 -6.25 17.38
CA GLY A 306 -3.85 -6.21 17.56
C GLY A 306 -4.61 -5.80 16.29
N VAL A 307 -5.93 -6.07 16.28
CA VAL A 307 -6.81 -5.80 15.12
C VAL A 307 -7.87 -4.72 15.36
N GLY A 308 -7.87 -4.12 16.55
CA GLY A 308 -8.80 -3.05 16.95
C GLY A 308 -10.25 -3.51 16.94
N SER A 309 -11.17 -2.60 16.62
CA SER A 309 -12.58 -2.93 16.43
C SER A 309 -12.78 -3.85 15.22
N VAL A 310 -13.59 -4.90 15.39
CA VAL A 310 -13.83 -5.92 14.37
C VAL A 310 -15.28 -5.84 13.86
N VAL A 311 -15.45 -5.85 12.54
CA VAL A 311 -16.77 -5.94 11.88
C VAL A 311 -16.89 -7.28 11.17
N PRO A 312 -17.92 -8.09 11.48
CA PRO A 312 -18.21 -9.29 10.72
C PRO A 312 -18.97 -8.97 9.43
N PHE A 313 -18.63 -9.66 8.35
CA PHE A 313 -19.26 -9.51 7.04
C PHE A 313 -19.25 -10.82 6.24
N ALA A 314 -20.10 -10.92 5.23
CA ALA A 314 -20.09 -12.01 4.25
C ALA A 314 -19.75 -11.47 2.86
N VAL A 315 -19.18 -12.33 2.02
CA VAL A 315 -18.99 -12.08 0.59
C VAL A 315 -20.03 -12.90 -0.17
N GLU A 316 -21.06 -12.24 -0.69
CA GLU A 316 -22.18 -12.84 -1.41
C GLU A 316 -22.14 -12.52 -2.91
N SER A 317 -23.05 -13.07 -3.72
CA SER A 317 -23.14 -12.78 -5.16
C SER A 317 -23.31 -11.28 -5.44
N ALA A 318 -24.16 -10.60 -4.66
CA ALA A 318 -24.45 -9.17 -4.78
C ALA A 318 -23.42 -8.24 -4.13
N GLY A 319 -22.36 -8.78 -3.51
CA GLY A 319 -21.26 -7.99 -2.94
C GLY A 319 -20.98 -8.29 -1.47
N LEU A 320 -20.58 -7.27 -0.71
CA LEU A 320 -20.36 -7.36 0.73
C LEU A 320 -21.68 -7.18 1.48
N CYS A 321 -21.89 -7.98 2.51
CA CYS A 321 -23.08 -7.89 3.35
C CYS A 321 -22.69 -7.82 4.82
N ASP A 322 -23.30 -6.89 5.56
CA ASP A 322 -23.15 -6.81 7.02
C ASP A 322 -23.62 -8.13 7.65
N MET A 323 -22.83 -8.63 8.59
CA MET A 323 -23.26 -9.69 9.48
C MET A 323 -23.48 -9.12 10.88
N ASN A 324 -24.41 -9.70 11.61
CA ASN A 324 -24.57 -9.44 13.03
C ASN A 324 -24.19 -10.74 13.75
N ILE A 325 -22.97 -10.75 14.29
CA ILE A 325 -22.47 -11.84 15.13
C ILE A 325 -22.26 -11.20 16.49
N ALA A 326 -22.93 -11.72 17.53
CA ALA A 326 -22.83 -11.12 18.84
C ALA A 326 -21.39 -11.25 19.36
N ALA A 327 -20.90 -10.26 20.11
CA ALA A 327 -19.53 -10.28 20.63
C ALA A 327 -19.24 -11.52 21.50
N VAL A 328 -20.28 -12.08 22.14
CA VAL A 328 -20.22 -13.34 22.91
C VAL A 328 -19.91 -14.56 22.04
N ASP A 329 -20.23 -14.52 20.75
CA ASP A 329 -19.98 -15.60 19.79
C ASP A 329 -18.59 -15.49 19.14
N ILE A 330 -17.90 -14.36 19.29
CA ILE A 330 -16.54 -14.12 18.74
C ILE A 330 -15.48 -14.36 19.81
N ALA A 331 -15.79 -14.06 21.07
CA ALA A 331 -14.86 -14.24 22.17
C ALA A 331 -14.69 -15.74 22.49
N ALA A 332 -13.66 -16.36 21.92
CA ALA A 332 -13.12 -17.58 22.51
C ALA A 332 -12.74 -17.26 23.96
N ALA A 333 -13.30 -18.00 24.93
CA ALA A 333 -12.84 -17.93 26.31
C ALA A 333 -11.33 -18.15 26.31
N MET A 334 -10.56 -17.09 26.56
CA MET A 334 -9.14 -17.21 26.81
C MET A 334 -9.00 -18.01 28.11
N LEU A 335 -8.88 -19.33 27.98
CA LEU A 335 -8.36 -20.15 29.06
C LEU A 335 -7.02 -19.51 29.42
N PRO A 336 -6.81 -19.07 30.68
CA PRO A 336 -5.54 -18.51 31.08
C PRO A 336 -4.49 -19.56 30.78
N THR A 337 -3.65 -19.28 29.78
CA THR A 337 -2.51 -20.14 29.46
C THR A 337 -1.68 -20.15 30.72
N GLN A 338 -1.67 -21.28 31.43
CA GLN A 338 -0.80 -21.43 32.59
C GLN A 338 0.59 -21.03 32.15
N ILE A 339 1.16 -20.04 32.82
CA ILE A 339 2.56 -19.66 32.71
C ILE A 339 3.32 -20.95 33.02
N LYS A 340 3.74 -21.68 31.98
CA LYS A 340 4.62 -22.83 32.18
C LYS A 340 5.90 -22.22 32.77
N PRO A 341 6.31 -22.63 33.97
CA PRO A 341 7.56 -22.13 34.54
C PRO A 341 8.68 -22.42 33.54
N PRO A 342 9.67 -21.52 33.43
CA PRO A 342 10.80 -21.72 32.54
C PRO A 342 11.39 -23.10 32.81
N LYS A 343 11.55 -23.90 31.73
CA LYS A 343 12.23 -25.19 31.81
C LYS A 343 13.58 -24.93 32.49
N ARG A 344 13.83 -25.66 33.58
CA ARG A 344 15.08 -25.58 34.35
C ARG A 344 16.26 -25.72 33.38
N SER A 345 17.24 -24.84 33.52
CA SER A 345 18.51 -24.94 32.78
C SER A 345 19.14 -26.29 33.11
N PHE A 346 19.39 -27.07 32.07
CA PHE A 346 20.21 -28.26 32.18
C PHE A 346 21.66 -27.78 32.21
N THR A 347 22.21 -27.63 33.42
CA THR A 347 23.65 -27.41 33.60
C THR A 347 24.41 -28.68 33.26
N ASP A 348 25.49 -28.48 32.52
CA ASP A 348 26.69 -29.30 32.36
C ASP A 348 26.53 -30.69 31.73
N ILE A 349 26.73 -30.76 30.40
CA ILE A 349 27.79 -31.59 29.80
C ILE A 349 28.31 -30.91 28.51
N GLY A 350 29.61 -30.57 28.50
CA GLY A 350 30.47 -30.58 27.32
C GLY A 350 30.57 -29.27 26.55
N ASP A 351 31.75 -28.65 26.64
CA ASP A 351 32.21 -27.54 25.79
C ASP A 351 32.00 -27.84 24.31
N ASP A 352 31.08 -27.10 23.68
CA ASP A 352 31.13 -26.75 22.27
C ASP A 352 30.50 -25.34 22.17
N GLU A 353 31.29 -24.37 21.70
CA GLU A 353 30.88 -22.99 21.46
C GLU A 353 29.76 -22.94 20.38
N TYR A 354 28.52 -23.15 20.80
CA TYR A 354 27.35 -22.75 20.02
C TYR A 354 26.90 -21.40 20.55
N GLU A 355 27.40 -20.33 19.94
CA GLU A 355 26.77 -19.02 20.04
C GLU A 355 25.29 -19.18 19.65
N ASP A 356 24.40 -18.89 20.61
CA ASP A 356 22.98 -18.72 20.38
C ASP A 356 22.79 -17.65 19.29
N ALA A 357 22.68 -18.08 18.04
CA ALA A 357 22.30 -17.20 16.95
C ALA A 357 20.89 -16.68 17.24
N ASP A 358 20.81 -15.40 17.62
CA ASP A 358 19.57 -14.65 17.78
C ASP A 358 18.67 -14.94 16.57
N SER A 359 17.53 -15.59 16.83
CA SER A 359 16.60 -16.06 15.80
C SER A 359 16.00 -14.94 14.95
N ASP A 360 16.26 -13.68 15.34
CA ASP A 360 15.89 -12.47 14.64
C ASP A 360 16.72 -12.30 13.34
N GLU A 361 17.94 -12.85 13.29
CA GLU A 361 18.77 -12.87 12.08
C GLU A 361 18.32 -13.94 11.07
N LEU A 362 17.77 -15.06 11.55
CA LEU A 362 17.35 -16.21 10.73
C LEU A 362 16.17 -15.87 9.79
N TYR A 363 15.41 -14.81 10.08
CA TYR A 363 14.33 -14.32 9.23
C TYR A 363 14.67 -13.05 8.45
N GLY A 364 15.94 -12.64 8.36
CA GLY A 364 16.34 -11.53 7.48
C GLY A 364 15.66 -10.19 7.77
N TRP A 365 15.03 -10.05 8.94
CA TRP A 365 14.44 -8.83 9.44
C TRP A 365 15.41 -8.21 10.42
N ILE A 366 16.51 -7.67 9.90
CA ILE A 366 17.20 -6.64 10.67
C ILE A 366 16.23 -5.46 10.69
N GLU A 367 16.00 -4.88 11.87
CA GLU A 367 15.37 -3.57 12.03
C GLU A 367 16.33 -2.52 11.44
N ASP A 368 16.55 -2.57 10.12
CA ASP A 368 17.45 -1.69 9.36
C ASP A 368 16.85 -0.29 9.15
N ASP A 369 15.85 0.10 9.93
CA ASP A 369 15.38 1.49 9.95
C ASP A 369 16.49 2.42 10.52
N GLU A 370 17.43 1.89 11.33
CA GLU A 370 18.62 2.65 11.78
C GLU A 370 19.79 2.60 10.78
N VAL A 371 19.97 1.48 10.05
CA VAL A 371 21.18 1.26 9.23
C VAL A 371 21.03 1.74 7.78
N ALA A 372 19.80 2.01 7.31
CA ALA A 372 19.55 2.51 5.96
C ALA A 372 20.06 3.95 5.71
N ALA A 373 20.42 4.69 6.77
CA ALA A 373 20.92 6.06 6.65
C ALA A 373 22.43 6.17 6.36
N GLU A 374 23.23 5.13 6.62
CA GLU A 374 24.70 5.23 6.55
C GLU A 374 25.31 4.86 5.18
N GLY A 375 24.53 4.24 4.29
CA GLY A 375 25.03 3.74 3.01
C GLY A 375 25.11 4.73 1.86
N LEU A 376 24.81 6.02 2.07
CA LEU A 376 24.72 7.02 0.99
C LEU A 376 25.53 8.28 1.28
N LEU A 377 26.81 8.12 1.64
CA LEU A 377 27.81 9.18 1.53
C LEU A 377 28.42 9.13 0.13
N THR A 378 27.86 9.89 -0.81
CA THR A 378 28.58 10.30 -2.02
C THR A 378 29.65 11.31 -1.63
N ASP A 379 30.90 10.97 -1.90
CA ASP A 379 32.09 11.78 -1.64
C ASP A 379 32.11 13.04 -2.56
N GLU A 380 31.39 14.09 -2.16
CA GLU A 380 31.40 15.42 -2.81
C GLU A 380 32.44 16.36 -2.17
N LEU A 381 33.70 15.94 -2.02
CA LEU A 381 34.78 16.81 -1.52
C LEU A 381 36.07 16.83 -2.35
N ALA A 382 35.97 16.64 -3.67
CA ALA A 382 37.12 16.78 -4.56
C ALA A 382 36.91 17.69 -5.78
N ILE A 383 36.12 18.77 -5.69
CA ILE A 383 36.16 19.85 -6.71
C ILE A 383 35.95 21.22 -6.08
N ARG A 384 36.96 21.74 -5.35
CA ARG A 384 37.22 23.19 -5.26
C ARG A 384 38.71 23.39 -5.01
N HIS A 385 39.46 23.74 -6.05
CA HIS A 385 40.47 24.82 -6.02
C HIS A 385 41.15 24.90 -7.40
N GLY A 386 41.06 26.07 -8.03
CA GLY A 386 41.95 26.45 -9.13
C GLY A 386 41.30 27.16 -10.31
N VAL A 387 40.77 28.36 -10.11
CA VAL A 387 40.66 29.35 -11.19
C VAL A 387 41.36 30.63 -10.73
N ASN A 388 42.49 30.94 -11.36
CA ASN A 388 42.78 32.26 -11.91
C ASN A 388 43.97 32.19 -12.87
N ALA A 389 43.75 32.69 -14.08
CA ALA A 389 44.68 32.85 -15.19
C ALA A 389 45.49 34.18 -15.05
N PRO A 390 46.24 34.72 -16.05
CA PRO A 390 46.64 34.20 -17.37
C PRO A 390 48.12 34.52 -17.78
N GLU A 391 48.42 34.20 -19.05
CA GLU A 391 49.42 34.80 -19.98
C GLU A 391 50.81 34.17 -20.18
N SER A 392 50.94 33.62 -21.40
CA SER A 392 51.93 33.99 -22.44
C SER A 392 52.82 32.85 -23.00
N ARG A 393 52.63 32.66 -24.32
CA ARG A 393 53.63 32.46 -25.39
C ARG A 393 54.31 31.10 -25.61
N ALA A 394 54.30 30.75 -26.91
CA ALA A 394 55.24 29.94 -27.70
C ALA A 394 54.91 28.46 -27.96
N THR A 395 54.57 28.18 -29.23
CA THR A 395 54.85 26.94 -30.00
C THR A 395 56.36 26.87 -30.37
N PRO A 396 56.95 25.83 -31.02
CA PRO A 396 56.39 24.66 -31.74
C PRO A 396 57.19 23.31 -31.63
N HIS A 397 56.77 22.29 -32.42
CA HIS A 397 57.50 21.07 -32.90
C HIS A 397 57.65 19.88 -31.92
N ALA A 398 57.62 18.59 -32.27
CA ALA A 398 57.63 17.84 -33.53
C ALA A 398 56.99 16.43 -33.37
N GLU A 399 56.49 15.86 -34.47
CA GLU A 399 56.27 14.41 -34.72
C GLU A 399 57.63 13.66 -34.95
N PRO A 400 57.71 12.34 -35.28
CA PRO A 400 56.86 11.15 -35.04
C PRO A 400 57.69 9.87 -34.65
N SER A 401 57.03 8.70 -34.61
CA SER A 401 57.48 7.38 -35.16
C SER A 401 57.26 6.18 -34.21
N THR A 402 56.47 5.20 -34.67
CA THR A 402 56.81 3.77 -34.96
C THR A 402 57.43 3.00 -33.80
N GLY A 403 56.99 1.83 -33.37
CA GLY A 403 56.06 0.80 -33.83
C GLY A 403 56.52 -0.51 -33.16
N ASP A 404 55.66 -1.46 -32.85
CA ASP A 404 55.98 -2.88 -33.06
C ASP A 404 54.79 -3.83 -32.83
N VAL A 405 54.85 -4.92 -33.59
CA VAL A 405 53.88 -6.00 -33.73
C VAL A 405 54.36 -7.21 -32.91
N ALA A 406 53.47 -7.92 -32.20
CA ALA A 406 53.64 -9.37 -31.96
C ALA A 406 52.35 -10.06 -31.49
N GLU A 407 51.75 -10.80 -32.43
CA GLU A 407 51.11 -12.13 -32.38
C GLU A 407 50.41 -12.71 -31.12
N ARG A 408 49.22 -13.27 -31.42
CA ARG A 408 48.45 -14.26 -30.62
C ARG A 408 49.11 -15.65 -30.69
N PRO A 409 48.64 -16.64 -29.88
CA PRO A 409 47.60 -17.52 -30.44
C PRO A 409 46.53 -18.02 -29.43
N SER A 410 45.36 -18.31 -30.00
CA SER A 410 44.17 -18.93 -29.40
C SER A 410 44.27 -20.46 -29.24
N LYS A 411 43.53 -21.05 -28.29
CA LYS A 411 42.97 -22.44 -28.27
C LYS A 411 42.16 -22.61 -26.97
N LYS A 412 41.10 -23.42 -26.83
CA LYS A 412 40.08 -24.02 -27.71
C LYS A 412 39.03 -24.64 -26.76
N VAL A 413 37.76 -24.57 -27.15
CA VAL A 413 36.57 -25.11 -26.44
C VAL A 413 36.49 -26.64 -26.59
N VAL A 414 36.03 -27.34 -25.54
CA VAL A 414 35.58 -28.75 -25.60
C VAL A 414 34.28 -28.91 -24.80
N ARG A 415 33.24 -29.43 -25.47
CA ARG A 415 32.04 -30.07 -24.88
C ARG A 415 32.20 -31.59 -24.99
N PRO A 416 31.44 -32.39 -24.21
CA PRO A 416 30.97 -33.68 -24.72
C PRO A 416 29.45 -33.81 -24.67
N ALA A 417 28.96 -34.67 -25.56
CA ALA A 417 27.58 -35.01 -25.82
C ALA A 417 27.15 -36.29 -25.06
N THR A 418 25.83 -36.43 -25.01
CA THR A 418 24.97 -37.58 -24.70
C THR A 418 25.50 -38.98 -24.96
N TYR A 419 25.17 -39.90 -24.04
CA TYR A 419 24.53 -41.18 -24.32
C TYR A 419 23.40 -41.41 -23.31
#